data_AF-A0A939MKB3-F1
#
_entry.id   AF-A0A939MKB3-F1
#
_cell.length_a   1.000
_cell.length_b   1.000
_cell.length_c   1.000
_cell.angle_alpha   90.00
_cell.angle_beta   90.00
_cell.angle_gamma   90.00
#
_symmetry.space_group_name_H-M   'P 1'
#
loop_
_entity.id
_entity.type
_entity.pdbx_description
1 polymer ?
#
loop_
_entity_poly.entity_id
_entity_poly.type
_entity_poly.pdbx_seq_one_letter_code
_entity_poly.pdbx_strand_id
1 'polypeptide(L)'
;MNGRATAALRIWRARGLRARGDRAYLLYLGLLVLLVVAAPLVRAVWLSLTSPAGIALLASAAAPGTAALVAAVLWAGALLLGRERGPALLPPFPSYALATSGLTRADAFRSPMLRAVALLTVATASTAALIGGGLLSSGSGGAAMGAAMFVAGGALVGVIAAVAWLAGQALPRAAVPLALGVLSLGAAAAAAPLLRSVTPWGWVGLLYPGGASPHALAALTALTALAVALVAAVPSLMSRIGTAELLAQAGRWDSATVHASGMDFGAAATVYRGRPHLGRRVRAIRPLGWQPAVFLLRDALGAARTPGRLLVGVLAVASAGAILALAFAPGAPGWALGAAAGLVLFAGLGPLTDGVRHAASVASDLPLYGIGDERLLASHALFPLLAALIVVLASAAACALLAGLSVPPPLVASSVLALLAVAVRIGQALKGPLPPALLTPIPTEVGDLGAVARLAWALDGPLLAGAAGISAALLFVSPILALVLAAVLAGLGARRWRRRG
;
A
#
# COMPACT_ATOMS: atom_id res chain seq x y z
N MET A 1 -32.80 -9.31 -5.45
CA MET A 1 -32.33 -10.38 -6.38
C MET A 1 -33.41 -11.46 -6.57
N ASN A 2 -33.87 -11.70 -7.81
CA ASN A 2 -34.85 -12.76 -8.09
C ASN A 2 -34.24 -14.17 -7.96
N GLY A 3 -35.00 -15.15 -7.46
CA GLY A 3 -34.53 -16.51 -7.18
C GLY A 3 -33.82 -17.22 -8.35
N ARG A 4 -34.20 -16.90 -9.59
CA ARG A 4 -33.56 -17.42 -10.81
C ARG A 4 -32.10 -16.95 -10.98
N ALA A 5 -31.82 -15.68 -10.70
CA ALA A 5 -30.47 -15.12 -10.80
C ALA A 5 -29.55 -15.69 -9.71
N THR A 6 -30.08 -15.87 -8.50
CA THR A 6 -29.38 -16.55 -7.40
C THR A 6 -29.08 -18.01 -7.75
N ALA A 7 -30.03 -18.72 -8.36
CA ALA A 7 -29.82 -20.09 -8.83
C ALA A 7 -28.77 -20.17 -9.94
N ALA A 8 -28.79 -19.28 -10.93
CA ALA A 8 -27.78 -19.22 -11.99
C ALA A 8 -26.37 -18.94 -11.44
N LEU A 9 -26.23 -17.97 -10.52
CA LEU A 9 -24.96 -17.71 -9.84
C LEU A 9 -24.50 -18.90 -8.99
N ARG A 10 -25.43 -19.62 -8.36
CA ARG A 10 -25.12 -20.83 -7.61
C ARG A 10 -24.61 -21.94 -8.53
N ILE A 11 -25.23 -22.15 -9.70
CA ILE A 11 -24.78 -23.11 -10.72
C ILE A 11 -23.41 -22.71 -11.27
N TRP A 12 -23.21 -21.44 -11.60
CA TRP A 12 -21.91 -20.94 -12.07
C TRP A 12 -20.82 -21.15 -11.01
N ARG A 13 -21.09 -20.81 -9.75
CA ARG A 13 -20.18 -21.12 -8.63
C ARG A 13 -19.98 -22.63 -8.47
N ALA A 14 -21.01 -23.44 -8.72
CA ALA A 14 -20.96 -24.89 -8.66
C ALA A 14 -19.97 -25.48 -9.68
N ARG A 15 -19.85 -24.88 -10.86
CA ARG A 15 -18.85 -25.29 -11.88
C ARG A 15 -17.40 -25.04 -11.44
N GLY A 16 -17.18 -24.11 -10.51
CA GLY A 16 -15.88 -23.85 -9.90
C GLY A 16 -15.71 -24.46 -8.50
N LEU A 17 -16.61 -25.37 -8.08
CA LEU A 17 -16.52 -25.97 -6.75
C LEU A 17 -15.34 -26.95 -6.68
N ARG A 18 -14.27 -26.43 -6.11
CA ARG A 18 -13.41 -27.13 -5.17
C ARG A 18 -14.22 -28.09 -4.27
N ALA A 19 -13.76 -29.35 -4.14
CA ALA A 19 -14.47 -30.41 -3.42
C ALA A 19 -14.74 -30.04 -1.94
N ARG A 20 -15.64 -30.74 -1.23
CA ARG A 20 -15.85 -30.49 0.22
C ARG A 20 -14.52 -30.50 1.01
N GLY A 21 -13.59 -31.39 0.63
CA GLY A 21 -12.25 -31.47 1.19
C GLY A 21 -11.46 -30.17 1.04
N ASP A 22 -11.57 -29.49 -0.09
CA ASP A 22 -10.86 -28.24 -0.35
C ASP A 22 -11.35 -27.08 0.54
N ARG A 23 -12.63 -27.07 0.93
CA ARG A 23 -13.14 -26.04 1.86
C ARG A 23 -12.60 -26.25 3.26
N ALA A 24 -12.57 -27.49 3.73
CA ALA A 24 -11.95 -27.85 5.00
C ALA A 24 -10.46 -27.51 5.00
N TYR A 25 -9.77 -27.83 3.90
CA TYR A 25 -8.37 -27.46 3.70
C TYR A 25 -8.14 -25.94 3.70
N LEU A 26 -9.01 -25.15 3.05
CA LEU A 26 -8.91 -23.69 3.08
C LEU A 26 -9.15 -23.10 4.48
N LEU A 27 -10.09 -23.67 5.25
CA LEU A 27 -10.32 -23.26 6.64
C LEU A 27 -9.11 -23.60 7.51
N TYR A 28 -8.56 -24.81 7.35
CA TYR A 28 -7.33 -25.22 8.02
C TYR A 28 -6.16 -24.30 7.67
N LEU A 29 -5.93 -24.04 6.38
CA LEU A 29 -4.87 -23.14 5.92
C LEU A 29 -5.07 -21.72 6.45
N GLY A 30 -6.31 -21.22 6.43
CA GLY A 30 -6.66 -19.91 6.98
C GLY A 30 -6.36 -19.82 8.48
N LEU A 31 -6.71 -20.86 9.25
CA LEU A 31 -6.40 -20.96 10.66
C LEU A 31 -4.89 -21.00 10.92
N LEU A 32 -4.15 -21.76 10.11
CA LEU A 32 -2.70 -21.86 10.23
C LEU A 32 -2.02 -20.52 9.93
N VAL A 33 -2.45 -19.80 8.88
CA VAL A 33 -1.98 -18.43 8.59
C VAL A 33 -2.32 -17.47 9.75
N LEU A 34 -3.53 -17.58 10.31
CA LEU A 34 -3.95 -16.76 11.44
C LEU A 34 -3.05 -17.00 12.67
N LEU A 35 -2.78 -18.25 13.01
CA LEU A 35 -2.01 -18.62 14.22
C LEU A 35 -0.50 -18.42 14.06
N VAL A 36 0.07 -18.78 12.91
CA VAL A 36 1.52 -18.79 12.68
C VAL A 36 2.03 -17.43 12.20
N VAL A 37 1.23 -16.69 11.41
CA VAL A 37 1.66 -15.41 10.83
C VAL A 37 0.97 -14.23 11.50
N ALA A 38 -0.36 -14.24 11.57
CA ALA A 38 -1.08 -13.06 12.05
C ALA A 38 -0.95 -12.88 13.57
N ALA A 39 -1.05 -13.95 14.38
CA ALA A 39 -0.98 -13.83 15.83
C ALA A 39 0.37 -13.31 16.36
N PRO A 40 1.55 -13.76 15.87
CA PRO A 40 2.83 -13.18 16.27
C PRO A 40 2.98 -11.72 15.85
N LEU A 41 2.48 -11.34 14.67
CA LEU A 41 2.50 -9.95 14.23
C LEU A 41 1.60 -9.08 15.10
N VAL A 42 0.37 -9.52 15.40
CA VAL A 42 -0.55 -8.82 16.30
C VAL A 42 0.05 -8.70 17.69
N ARG A 43 0.69 -9.75 18.21
CA ARG A 43 1.41 -9.72 19.48
C ARG A 43 2.57 -8.73 19.44
N ALA A 44 3.39 -8.71 18.39
CA ALA A 44 4.50 -7.77 18.26
C ALA A 44 4.00 -6.32 18.21
N VAL A 45 2.92 -6.05 17.47
CA VAL A 45 2.26 -4.74 17.45
C VAL A 45 1.74 -4.39 18.84
N TRP A 46 1.04 -5.30 19.51
CA TRP A 46 0.51 -5.08 20.86
C TRP A 46 1.60 -4.76 21.87
N LEU A 47 2.69 -5.55 21.91
CA LEU A 47 3.84 -5.29 22.77
C LEU A 47 4.51 -3.95 22.45
N SER A 48 4.56 -3.55 21.17
CA SER A 48 5.08 -2.24 20.79
C SER A 48 4.15 -1.10 21.23
N LEU A 49 2.83 -1.24 21.08
CA LEU A 49 1.85 -0.22 21.47
C LEU A 49 1.75 -0.05 22.99
N THR A 50 1.90 -1.13 23.75
CA THR A 50 1.82 -1.13 25.22
C THR A 50 3.17 -0.86 25.91
N SER A 51 4.25 -0.75 25.15
CA SER A 51 5.53 -0.28 25.68
C SER A 51 5.43 1.17 26.17
N PRO A 52 6.29 1.63 27.11
CA PRO A 52 6.28 3.03 27.57
C PRO A 52 6.39 4.04 26.41
N ALA A 53 7.23 3.69 25.44
CA ALA A 53 7.42 4.35 24.17
C ALA A 53 6.12 4.47 23.33
N GLY A 54 5.44 3.34 23.13
CA GLY A 54 4.18 3.28 22.38
C GLY A 54 3.07 4.08 23.06
N ILE A 55 2.95 3.95 24.38
CA ILE A 55 1.96 4.70 25.17
C ILE A 55 2.24 6.20 25.12
N ALA A 56 3.50 6.64 25.24
CA ALA A 56 3.87 8.05 25.11
C ALA A 56 3.49 8.61 23.73
N LEU A 57 3.67 7.84 22.66
CA LEU A 57 3.26 8.22 21.31
C LEU A 57 1.73 8.34 21.19
N LEU A 58 1.00 7.34 21.68
CA LEU A 58 -0.46 7.31 21.63
C LEU A 58 -1.10 8.39 22.52
N ALA A 59 -0.48 8.71 23.67
CA ALA A 59 -0.95 9.74 24.59
C ALA A 59 -0.52 11.16 24.17
N SER A 60 0.24 11.30 23.09
CA SER A 60 0.73 12.61 22.64
C SER A 60 -0.40 13.55 22.22
N ALA A 61 -0.21 14.85 22.39
CA ALA A 61 -1.17 15.88 21.95
C ALA A 61 -1.43 15.87 20.43
N ALA A 62 -0.52 15.29 19.65
CA ALA A 62 -0.65 15.13 18.21
C ALA A 62 -1.55 13.95 17.81
N ALA A 63 -1.70 12.93 18.66
CA ALA A 63 -2.37 11.67 18.32
C ALA A 63 -3.82 11.85 17.80
N PRO A 64 -4.67 12.72 18.35
CA PRO A 64 -5.98 13.02 17.77
C PRO A 64 -5.91 13.59 16.36
N GLY A 65 -4.95 14.51 16.12
CA GLY A 65 -4.72 15.10 14.80
C GLY A 65 -4.21 14.07 13.79
N THR A 66 -3.33 13.16 14.22
CA THR A 66 -2.84 12.04 13.41
C THR A 66 -3.97 11.07 13.07
N ALA A 67 -4.85 10.72 14.02
CA ALA A 67 -6.01 9.87 13.76
C ALA A 67 -6.95 10.47 12.71
N ALA A 68 -7.21 11.78 12.79
CA ALA A 68 -7.97 12.52 11.79
C ALA A 68 -7.28 12.46 10.41
N LEU A 69 -5.98 12.74 10.35
CA LEU A 69 -5.21 12.68 9.10
C LEU A 69 -5.23 11.28 8.48
N VAL A 70 -5.07 10.22 9.28
CA VAL A 70 -5.13 8.83 8.82
C VAL A 70 -6.51 8.51 8.24
N ALA A 71 -7.60 8.96 8.86
CA ALA A 71 -8.94 8.80 8.31
C ALA A 71 -9.10 9.53 6.96
N ALA A 72 -8.61 10.77 6.84
CA ALA A 72 -8.63 11.52 5.58
C ALA A 72 -7.81 10.81 4.48
N VAL A 73 -6.60 10.33 4.81
CA VAL A 73 -5.75 9.55 3.89
C VAL A 73 -6.44 8.26 3.46
N LEU A 74 -7.09 7.56 4.38
CA LEU A 74 -7.84 6.34 4.06
C LEU A 74 -9.00 6.62 3.10
N TRP A 75 -9.78 7.67 3.32
CA TRP A 75 -10.91 8.03 2.46
C TRP A 75 -10.47 8.52 1.09
N ALA A 76 -9.41 9.33 1.03
CA ALA A 76 -8.81 9.75 -0.24
C ALA A 76 -8.20 8.57 -1.01
N GLY A 77 -7.49 7.67 -0.31
CA GLY A 77 -6.97 6.44 -0.88
C GLY A 77 -8.07 5.53 -1.41
N ALA A 78 -9.19 5.41 -0.69
CA ALA A 78 -10.37 4.67 -1.12
C ALA A 78 -10.96 5.25 -2.42
N LEU A 79 -11.15 6.57 -2.51
CA LEU A 79 -11.60 7.25 -3.74
C LEU A 79 -10.67 6.94 -4.93
N LEU A 80 -9.36 7.06 -4.73
CA LEU A 80 -8.38 6.79 -5.78
C LEU A 80 -8.34 5.33 -6.20
N LEU A 81 -8.42 4.40 -5.24
CA LEU A 81 -8.45 2.97 -5.50
C LEU A 81 -9.70 2.58 -6.28
N GLY A 82 -10.85 3.20 -5.97
CA GLY A 82 -12.14 2.94 -6.61
C GLY A 82 -12.13 3.17 -8.11
N ARG A 83 -11.36 4.19 -8.53
CA ARG A 83 -11.15 4.51 -9.95
C ARG A 83 -10.55 3.33 -10.72
N GLU A 84 -9.55 2.66 -10.14
CA GLU A 84 -8.83 1.58 -10.81
C GLU A 84 -9.50 0.21 -10.61
N ARG A 85 -10.01 -0.02 -9.40
CA ARG A 85 -10.65 -1.24 -8.92
C ARG A 85 -11.68 -0.86 -7.85
N GLY A 86 -12.96 -0.88 -8.19
CA GLY A 86 -14.01 -0.61 -7.19
C GLY A 86 -14.44 -1.82 -6.36
N PRO A 87 -15.26 -1.59 -5.32
CA PRO A 87 -15.76 -2.64 -4.43
C PRO A 87 -16.85 -3.51 -5.07
N ALA A 88 -17.59 -2.99 -6.05
CA ALA A 88 -18.63 -3.72 -6.77
C ALA A 88 -18.03 -4.49 -7.95
N LEU A 89 -17.24 -5.52 -7.64
CA LEU A 89 -16.50 -6.30 -8.64
C LEU A 89 -16.87 -7.78 -8.58
N LEU A 90 -17.20 -8.34 -9.74
CA LEU A 90 -17.36 -9.78 -9.95
C LEU A 90 -16.44 -10.22 -11.10
N PRO A 91 -16.19 -11.53 -11.25
CA PRO A 91 -15.46 -12.05 -12.41
C PRO A 91 -16.11 -11.61 -13.74
N PRO A 92 -15.36 -11.60 -14.86
CA PRO A 92 -15.83 -11.01 -16.12
C PRO A 92 -17.19 -11.53 -16.60
N PHE A 93 -17.39 -12.85 -16.59
CA PHE A 93 -18.64 -13.46 -17.06
C PHE A 93 -19.86 -13.12 -16.19
N PRO A 94 -19.86 -13.31 -14.85
CA PRO A 94 -20.96 -12.84 -14.00
C PRO A 94 -21.20 -11.34 -14.07
N SER A 95 -20.14 -10.53 -14.20
CA SER A 95 -20.26 -9.09 -14.40
C SER A 95 -21.03 -8.77 -15.67
N TYR A 96 -20.72 -9.43 -16.80
CA TYR A 96 -21.46 -9.28 -18.05
C TYR A 96 -22.92 -9.70 -17.90
N ALA A 97 -23.15 -10.94 -17.46
CA ALA A 97 -24.49 -11.52 -17.38
C ALA A 97 -25.45 -10.76 -16.44
N LEU A 98 -24.95 -10.25 -15.31
CA LEU A 98 -25.75 -9.45 -14.39
C LEU A 98 -25.92 -8.01 -14.88
N ALA A 99 -24.91 -7.44 -15.53
CA ALA A 99 -24.98 -6.10 -16.08
C ALA A 99 -26.01 -5.96 -17.21
N THR A 100 -26.17 -7.00 -18.03
CA THR A 100 -27.14 -7.03 -19.13
C THR A 100 -28.51 -7.55 -18.71
N SER A 101 -28.68 -7.96 -17.45
CA SER A 101 -29.96 -8.41 -16.91
C SER A 101 -30.88 -7.24 -16.54
N GLY A 102 -32.18 -7.50 -16.40
CA GLY A 102 -33.15 -6.51 -15.88
C GLY A 102 -33.04 -6.22 -14.38
N LEU A 103 -32.03 -6.72 -13.68
CA LEU A 103 -31.82 -6.45 -12.26
C LEU A 103 -31.22 -5.05 -12.04
N THR A 104 -31.60 -4.41 -10.93
CA THR A 104 -30.92 -3.19 -10.51
C THR A 104 -29.45 -3.50 -10.18
N ARG A 105 -28.56 -2.53 -10.42
CA ARG A 105 -27.12 -2.69 -10.12
C ARG A 105 -26.86 -2.91 -8.64
N ALA A 106 -27.62 -2.22 -7.79
CA ALA A 106 -27.55 -2.38 -6.34
C ALA A 106 -27.87 -3.82 -5.92
N ASP A 107 -28.88 -4.45 -6.52
CA ASP A 107 -29.20 -5.86 -6.27
C ASP A 107 -28.11 -6.81 -6.80
N ALA A 108 -27.68 -6.60 -8.04
CA ALA A 108 -26.72 -7.47 -8.72
C ALA A 108 -25.35 -7.53 -8.02
N PHE A 109 -24.89 -6.40 -7.48
CA PHE A 109 -23.55 -6.26 -6.88
C PHE A 109 -23.59 -6.05 -5.35
N ARG A 110 -24.73 -6.32 -4.69
CA ARG A 110 -24.87 -6.20 -3.23
C ARG A 110 -23.84 -7.04 -2.47
N SER A 111 -23.64 -8.30 -2.88
CA SER A 111 -22.76 -9.23 -2.18
C SER A 111 -21.29 -8.80 -2.16
N PRO A 112 -20.64 -8.45 -3.29
CA PRO A 112 -19.27 -7.94 -3.26
C PRO A 112 -19.16 -6.62 -2.49
N MET A 113 -20.15 -5.73 -2.60
CA MET A 113 -20.18 -4.48 -1.82
C MET A 113 -20.22 -4.74 -0.31
N LEU A 114 -21.10 -5.63 0.17
CA LEU A 114 -21.17 -5.97 1.60
C LEU A 114 -19.88 -6.58 2.13
N ARG A 115 -19.17 -7.38 1.31
CA ARG A 115 -17.86 -7.92 1.67
C ARG A 115 -16.80 -6.83 1.80
N ALA A 116 -16.80 -5.86 0.89
CA ALA A 116 -15.89 -4.71 0.96
C ALA A 116 -16.16 -3.86 2.21
N VAL A 117 -17.43 -3.57 2.50
CA VAL A 117 -17.85 -2.86 3.73
C VAL A 117 -17.39 -3.64 4.96
N ALA A 118 -17.72 -4.93 5.07
CA ALA A 118 -17.36 -5.75 6.22
C ALA A 118 -15.84 -5.80 6.43
N LEU A 119 -15.06 -5.98 5.36
CA LEU A 119 -13.60 -6.03 5.43
C LEU A 119 -13.01 -4.70 5.94
N LEU A 120 -13.44 -3.56 5.38
CA LEU A 120 -12.94 -2.26 5.80
C LEU A 120 -13.38 -1.91 7.23
N THR A 121 -14.65 -2.14 7.58
CA THR A 121 -15.19 -1.92 8.92
C THR A 121 -14.47 -2.75 9.98
N VAL A 122 -14.24 -4.05 9.74
CA VAL A 122 -13.50 -4.91 10.67
C VAL A 122 -12.06 -4.45 10.80
N ALA A 123 -11.38 -4.10 9.70
CA ALA A 123 -10.00 -3.65 9.73
C ALA A 123 -9.81 -2.33 10.50
N THR A 124 -10.68 -1.33 10.27
CA THR A 124 -10.59 -0.04 10.96
C THR A 124 -11.05 -0.12 12.41
N ALA A 125 -12.09 -0.90 12.72
CA ALA A 125 -12.53 -1.14 14.10
C ALA A 125 -11.48 -1.90 14.91
N SER A 126 -10.82 -2.91 14.32
CA SER A 126 -9.74 -3.67 14.98
C SER A 126 -8.54 -2.78 15.26
N THR A 127 -8.15 -1.92 14.32
CA THR A 127 -7.08 -0.93 14.53
C THR A 127 -7.43 0.03 15.67
N ALA A 128 -8.67 0.55 15.69
CA ALA A 128 -9.15 1.41 16.76
C ALA A 128 -9.18 0.68 18.12
N ALA A 129 -9.55 -0.60 18.14
CA ALA A 129 -9.58 -1.43 19.35
C ALA A 129 -8.17 -1.71 19.88
N LEU A 130 -7.18 -1.94 19.01
CA LEU A 130 -5.78 -2.09 19.42
C LEU A 130 -5.24 -0.80 20.06
N ILE A 131 -5.52 0.36 19.45
CA ILE A 131 -5.10 1.67 19.99
C ILE A 131 -5.82 1.98 21.31
N GLY A 132 -7.15 1.87 21.33
CA GLY A 132 -7.96 2.14 22.52
C GLY A 132 -7.67 1.17 23.66
N GLY A 133 -7.51 -0.12 23.36
CA GLY A 133 -7.13 -1.14 24.32
C GLY A 133 -5.72 -0.93 24.88
N GLY A 134 -4.77 -0.51 24.05
CA GLY A 134 -3.42 -0.14 24.49
C GLY A 134 -3.45 0.99 25.53
N LEU A 135 -4.14 2.09 25.21
CA LEU A 135 -4.31 3.22 26.12
C LEU A 135 -5.08 2.88 27.40
N LEU A 136 -6.13 2.05 27.31
CA LEU A 136 -6.85 1.57 28.49
C LEU A 136 -5.95 0.71 29.39
N SER A 137 -5.15 -0.19 28.80
CA SER A 137 -4.28 -1.09 29.55
C SER A 137 -3.15 -0.37 30.30
N SER A 138 -2.74 0.82 29.83
CA SER A 138 -1.73 1.64 30.48
C SER A 138 -2.30 2.60 31.54
N GLY A 139 -3.62 2.61 31.75
CA GLY A 139 -4.30 3.59 32.59
C GLY A 139 -4.24 5.03 32.06
N SER A 140 -3.76 5.23 30.83
CA SER A 140 -3.58 6.55 30.19
C SER A 140 -4.75 6.94 29.28
N GLY A 141 -5.59 5.97 28.90
CA GLY A 141 -6.85 6.21 28.23
C GLY A 141 -7.93 6.64 29.23
N GLY A 142 -8.86 7.50 28.80
CA GLY A 142 -10.05 7.83 29.59
C GLY A 142 -10.91 6.59 29.91
N ALA A 143 -12.10 6.80 30.46
CA ALA A 143 -13.04 5.72 30.79
C ALA A 143 -13.23 4.71 29.64
N ALA A 144 -13.49 3.43 29.96
CA ALA A 144 -13.75 2.36 28.97
C ALA A 144 -14.74 2.74 27.87
N MET A 145 -15.69 3.63 28.20
CA MET A 145 -16.62 4.26 27.26
C MET A 145 -15.92 4.99 26.10
N GLY A 146 -14.87 5.77 26.37
CA GLY A 146 -14.13 6.51 25.34
C GLY A 146 -13.45 5.59 24.32
N ALA A 147 -12.87 4.48 24.76
CA ALA A 147 -12.33 3.46 23.87
C ALA A 147 -13.43 2.77 23.05
N ALA A 148 -14.57 2.45 23.66
CA ALA A 148 -15.71 1.88 22.96
C ALA A 148 -16.26 2.83 21.88
N MET A 149 -16.36 4.13 22.18
CA MET A 149 -16.74 5.16 21.22
C MET A 149 -15.72 5.30 20.09
N PHE A 150 -14.42 5.19 20.39
CA PHE A 150 -13.37 5.19 19.36
C PHE A 150 -13.46 3.98 18.44
N VAL A 151 -13.76 2.79 18.97
CA VAL A 151 -13.98 1.56 18.18
C VAL A 151 -15.22 1.72 17.28
N ALA A 152 -16.31 2.27 17.81
CA ALA A 152 -17.51 2.57 17.02
C ALA A 152 -17.19 3.59 15.91
N GLY A 153 -16.43 4.65 16.22
CA GLY A 153 -15.91 5.60 15.24
C GLY A 153 -15.06 4.92 14.17
N GLY A 154 -14.16 4.01 14.56
CA GLY A 154 -13.37 3.19 13.65
C GLY A 154 -14.24 2.36 12.71
N ALA A 155 -15.31 1.73 13.20
CA ALA A 155 -16.25 1.01 12.36
C ALA A 155 -16.93 1.91 11.31
N LEU A 156 -17.37 3.11 11.72
CA LEU A 156 -17.96 4.12 10.83
C LEU A 156 -16.96 4.62 9.78
N VAL A 157 -15.70 4.83 10.16
CA VAL A 157 -14.61 5.18 9.23
C VAL A 157 -14.48 4.15 8.12
N GLY A 158 -14.61 2.85 8.45
CA GLY A 158 -14.59 1.76 7.48
C GLY A 158 -15.81 1.75 6.54
N VAL A 159 -17.00 2.05 7.05
CA VAL A 159 -18.22 2.22 6.23
C VAL A 159 -18.05 3.40 5.26
N ILE A 160 -17.61 4.56 5.76
CA ILE A 160 -17.35 5.76 4.95
C ILE A 160 -16.28 5.46 3.90
N ALA A 161 -15.20 4.77 4.26
CA ALA A 161 -14.16 4.34 3.33
C ALA A 161 -14.72 3.43 2.23
N ALA A 162 -15.62 2.50 2.54
CA ALA A 162 -16.24 1.63 1.54
C ALA A 162 -17.16 2.41 0.58
N VAL A 163 -17.91 3.40 1.07
CA VAL A 163 -18.72 4.27 0.19
C VAL A 163 -17.84 5.21 -0.63
N ALA A 164 -16.77 5.75 -0.06
CA ALA A 164 -15.78 6.53 -0.78
C ALA A 164 -15.09 5.70 -1.88
N TRP A 165 -14.78 4.44 -1.57
CA TRP A 165 -14.26 3.48 -2.54
C TRP A 165 -15.23 3.25 -3.70
N LEU A 166 -16.52 3.12 -3.39
CA LEU A 166 -17.56 3.03 -4.40
C LEU A 166 -17.73 4.34 -5.20
N ALA A 167 -17.69 5.49 -4.54
CA ALA A 167 -17.79 6.79 -5.20
C ALA A 167 -16.63 6.99 -6.20
N GLY A 168 -15.43 6.52 -5.86
CA GLY A 168 -14.29 6.48 -6.79
C GLY A 168 -14.56 5.63 -8.03
N GLN A 169 -15.26 4.50 -7.88
CA GLN A 169 -15.67 3.63 -8.99
C GLN A 169 -16.77 4.25 -9.84
N ALA A 170 -17.75 4.90 -9.22
CA ALA A 170 -18.89 5.51 -9.92
C ALA A 170 -18.53 6.83 -10.60
N LEU A 171 -17.54 7.57 -10.08
CA LEU A 171 -17.15 8.90 -10.53
C LEU A 171 -15.63 8.98 -10.79
N PRO A 172 -15.07 8.17 -11.70
CA PRO A 172 -13.62 8.02 -11.87
C PRO A 172 -12.89 9.33 -12.21
N ARG A 173 -13.57 10.27 -12.89
CA ARG A 173 -13.02 11.60 -13.21
C ARG A 173 -12.97 12.54 -12.00
N ALA A 174 -13.95 12.44 -11.11
CA ALA A 174 -14.02 13.26 -9.89
C ALA A 174 -13.19 12.68 -8.74
N ALA A 175 -12.83 11.39 -8.79
CA ALA A 175 -12.08 10.70 -7.74
C ALA A 175 -10.78 11.43 -7.35
N VAL A 176 -10.03 11.95 -8.33
CA VAL A 176 -8.76 12.68 -8.07
C VAL A 176 -8.99 14.02 -7.37
N PRO A 177 -9.78 14.97 -7.91
CA PRO A 177 -9.99 16.24 -7.23
C PRO A 177 -10.67 16.06 -5.87
N LEU A 178 -11.59 15.10 -5.72
CA LEU A 178 -12.19 14.79 -4.42
C LEU A 178 -11.16 14.25 -3.43
N ALA A 179 -10.30 13.31 -3.84
CA ALA A 179 -9.24 12.80 -2.98
C ALA A 179 -8.24 13.90 -2.57
N LEU A 180 -7.86 14.77 -3.50
CA LEU A 180 -7.01 15.92 -3.20
C LEU A 180 -7.68 16.90 -2.24
N GLY A 181 -8.97 17.18 -2.40
CA GLY A 181 -9.74 18.01 -1.48
C GLY A 181 -9.84 17.40 -0.07
N VAL A 182 -10.10 16.09 0.03
CA VAL A 182 -10.11 15.38 1.31
C VAL A 182 -8.74 15.40 1.97
N LEU A 183 -7.65 15.20 1.22
CA LEU A 183 -6.30 15.24 1.75
C LEU A 183 -5.88 16.65 2.19
N SER A 184 -6.15 17.67 1.39
CA SER A 184 -5.75 19.05 1.71
C SER A 184 -6.51 19.59 2.91
N LEU A 185 -7.83 19.38 2.96
CA LEU A 185 -8.65 19.76 4.11
C LEU A 185 -8.37 18.88 5.32
N GLY A 186 -8.01 17.60 5.11
CA GLY A 186 -7.53 16.68 6.12
C GLY A 186 -6.26 17.17 6.81
N ALA A 187 -5.25 17.53 6.02
CA ALA A 187 -3.99 18.10 6.51
C ALA A 187 -4.21 19.43 7.22
N ALA A 188 -5.04 20.31 6.67
CA ALA A 188 -5.40 21.57 7.32
C ALA A 188 -6.09 21.35 8.68
N ALA A 189 -7.01 20.39 8.77
CA ALA A 189 -7.70 20.08 10.03
C ALA A 189 -6.83 19.37 11.06
N ALA A 190 -5.82 18.60 10.62
CA ALA A 190 -4.82 18.03 11.51
C ALA A 190 -3.96 19.14 12.15
N ALA A 191 -3.61 20.17 11.37
CA ALA A 191 -2.81 21.31 11.80
C ALA A 191 -3.59 22.35 12.64
N ALA A 192 -4.88 22.55 12.36
CA ALA A 192 -5.72 23.55 13.02
C ALA A 192 -6.80 22.89 13.90
N PRO A 193 -6.66 22.87 15.25
CA PRO A 193 -7.61 22.22 16.15
C PRO A 193 -9.06 22.71 16.00
N LEU A 194 -9.26 23.99 15.65
CA LEU A 194 -10.57 24.58 15.43
C LEU A 194 -11.36 23.90 14.30
N LEU A 195 -10.69 23.35 13.30
CA LEU A 195 -11.34 22.66 12.18
C LEU A 195 -11.81 21.26 12.54
N ARG A 196 -11.41 20.71 13.70
CA ARG A 196 -11.75 19.33 14.08
C ARG A 196 -13.23 19.13 14.37
N SER A 197 -13.93 20.16 14.85
CA SER A 197 -15.37 20.10 15.16
C SER A 197 -16.25 20.18 13.92
N VAL A 198 -15.76 20.72 12.81
CA VAL A 198 -16.54 20.95 11.58
C VAL A 198 -16.19 20.01 10.43
N THR A 199 -15.13 19.23 10.55
CA THR A 199 -14.68 18.31 9.50
C THR A 199 -14.93 16.84 9.84
N PRO A 200 -15.36 16.02 8.88
CA PRO A 200 -15.64 14.60 9.14
C PRO A 200 -14.46 13.78 9.69
N TRP A 201 -13.25 14.01 9.18
CA TRP A 201 -12.04 13.37 9.71
C TRP A 201 -11.65 13.95 11.08
N GLY A 202 -11.92 15.23 11.33
CA GLY A 202 -11.74 15.88 12.62
C GLY A 202 -12.56 15.21 13.74
N TRP A 203 -13.79 14.79 13.43
CA TRP A 203 -14.64 14.02 14.34
C TRP A 203 -13.99 12.71 14.79
N VAL A 204 -13.22 12.04 13.93
CA VAL A 204 -12.44 10.85 14.31
C VAL A 204 -11.38 11.19 15.36
N GLY A 205 -10.72 12.35 15.20
CA GLY A 205 -9.79 12.86 16.21
C GLY A 205 -10.47 13.21 17.53
N LEU A 206 -11.69 13.77 17.48
CA LEU A 206 -12.47 14.07 18.70
C LEU A 206 -12.94 12.81 19.46
N LEU A 207 -13.01 11.66 18.79
CA LEU A 207 -13.29 10.36 19.41
C LEU A 207 -12.04 9.70 20.01
N TYR A 208 -10.85 10.29 19.85
CA TYR A 208 -9.61 9.68 20.32
C TYR A 208 -9.63 9.52 21.85
N PRO A 209 -9.35 8.31 22.40
CA PRO A 209 -9.65 7.98 23.80
C PRO A 209 -8.70 8.62 24.84
N GLY A 210 -7.63 9.29 24.40
CA GLY A 210 -6.63 9.94 25.27
C GLY A 210 -7.03 11.33 25.79
N GLY A 211 -8.19 11.87 25.42
CA GLY A 211 -8.69 13.14 25.94
C GLY A 211 -10.18 13.07 26.22
N ALA A 212 -10.63 13.49 27.40
CA ALA A 212 -12.04 13.64 27.73
C ALA A 212 -12.63 14.82 26.93
N SER A 213 -12.80 14.64 25.62
CA SER A 213 -13.43 15.63 24.76
C SER A 213 -14.92 15.68 25.11
N PRO A 214 -15.45 16.82 25.56
CA PRO A 214 -16.89 16.96 25.80
C PRO A 214 -17.72 16.79 24.51
N HIS A 215 -17.05 16.85 23.35
CA HIS A 215 -17.66 16.71 22.03
C HIS A 215 -17.63 15.29 21.47
N ALA A 216 -17.12 14.29 22.21
CA ALA A 216 -17.01 12.92 21.70
C ALA A 216 -18.37 12.35 21.26
N LEU A 217 -19.44 12.57 22.03
CA LEU A 217 -20.77 12.09 21.67
C LEU A 217 -21.29 12.78 20.40
N ALA A 218 -21.12 14.10 20.30
CA ALA A 218 -21.49 14.88 19.13
C ALA A 218 -20.71 14.47 17.88
N ALA A 219 -19.42 14.14 18.03
CA ALA A 219 -18.58 13.63 16.95
C ALA A 219 -19.06 12.24 16.47
N LEU A 220 -19.43 11.35 17.40
CA LEU A 220 -19.95 10.03 17.06
C LEU A 220 -21.31 10.12 16.34
N THR A 221 -22.21 10.98 16.82
CA THR A 221 -23.52 11.19 16.18
C THR A 221 -23.36 11.82 14.80
N ALA A 222 -22.46 12.80 14.64
CA ALA A 222 -22.17 13.41 13.35
C ALA A 222 -21.56 12.41 12.34
N LEU A 223 -20.61 11.57 12.78
CA LEU A 223 -20.06 10.49 11.95
C LEU A 223 -21.12 9.45 11.56
N THR A 224 -22.02 9.12 12.50
CA THR A 224 -23.12 8.17 12.24
C THR A 224 -24.08 8.75 11.21
N ALA A 225 -24.49 10.01 11.37
CA ALA A 225 -25.35 10.71 10.42
C ALA A 225 -24.72 10.79 9.02
N LEU A 226 -23.42 11.11 8.94
CA LEU A 226 -22.68 11.11 7.67
C LEU A 226 -22.62 9.71 7.04
N ALA A 227 -22.31 8.68 7.82
CA ALA A 227 -22.27 7.31 7.32
C ALA A 227 -23.63 6.86 6.78
N VAL A 228 -24.73 7.17 7.49
CA VAL A 228 -26.10 6.88 7.05
C VAL A 228 -26.42 7.62 5.75
N ALA A 229 -26.12 8.92 5.66
CA ALA A 229 -26.34 9.72 4.45
C ALA A 229 -25.54 9.18 3.24
N LEU A 230 -24.28 8.79 3.44
CA LEU A 230 -23.45 8.19 2.40
C LEU A 230 -23.94 6.79 1.98
N VAL A 231 -24.38 5.96 2.93
CA VAL A 231 -24.97 4.65 2.64
C VAL A 231 -26.27 4.81 1.83
N ALA A 232 -27.09 5.82 2.13
CA ALA A 232 -28.29 6.14 1.36
C ALA A 232 -27.98 6.53 -0.11
N ALA A 233 -26.78 7.05 -0.39
CA ALA A 233 -26.33 7.38 -1.74
C ALA A 233 -25.86 6.15 -2.55
N VAL A 234 -25.62 4.99 -1.91
CA VAL A 234 -25.09 3.77 -2.57
C VAL A 234 -25.92 3.32 -3.78
N PRO A 235 -27.26 3.26 -3.74
CA PRO A 235 -28.06 2.87 -4.92
C PRO A 235 -27.87 3.82 -6.11
N SER A 236 -27.75 5.13 -5.86
CA SER A 236 -27.48 6.13 -6.91
C SER A 236 -26.07 6.01 -7.48
N LEU A 237 -25.07 5.75 -6.62
CA LEU A 237 -23.70 5.51 -7.08
C LEU A 237 -23.62 4.23 -7.92
N MET A 238 -24.32 3.16 -7.50
CA MET A 238 -24.44 1.90 -8.24
C MET A 238 -25.08 2.07 -9.62
N SER A 239 -26.12 2.89 -9.74
CA SER A 239 -26.80 3.10 -11.03
C SER A 239 -25.95 3.92 -12.02
N ARG A 240 -24.99 4.71 -11.53
CA ARG A 240 -24.06 5.49 -12.36
C ARG A 240 -22.93 4.66 -12.97
N ILE A 241 -22.70 3.43 -12.50
CA ILE A 241 -21.59 2.61 -13.02
C ILE A 241 -21.96 2.01 -14.38
N GLY A 242 -21.22 2.41 -15.41
CA GLY A 242 -21.37 1.86 -16.75
C GLY A 242 -20.94 0.40 -16.86
N THR A 243 -21.63 -0.39 -17.68
CA THR A 243 -21.28 -1.80 -17.95
C THR A 243 -19.85 -1.94 -18.47
N ALA A 244 -19.44 -1.07 -19.39
CA ALA A 244 -18.10 -1.11 -19.97
C ALA A 244 -17.00 -0.90 -18.90
N GLU A 245 -17.24 -0.01 -17.93
CA GLU A 245 -16.33 0.24 -16.80
C GLU A 245 -16.20 -1.02 -15.92
N LEU A 246 -17.33 -1.64 -15.57
CA LEU A 246 -17.35 -2.88 -14.77
C LEU A 246 -16.60 -4.02 -15.45
N LEU A 247 -16.81 -4.21 -16.75
CA LEU A 247 -16.11 -5.24 -17.51
C LEU A 247 -14.62 -4.96 -17.64
N ALA A 248 -14.24 -3.70 -17.86
CA ALA A 248 -12.84 -3.30 -17.91
C ALA A 248 -12.14 -3.53 -16.56
N GLN A 249 -12.79 -3.17 -15.44
CA GLN A 249 -12.26 -3.44 -14.09
C GLN A 249 -12.21 -4.95 -13.80
N ALA A 250 -13.23 -5.71 -14.20
CA ALA A 250 -13.28 -7.15 -14.00
C ALA A 250 -12.17 -7.87 -14.78
N GLY A 251 -11.97 -7.52 -16.05
CA GLY A 251 -10.90 -8.09 -16.88
C GLY A 251 -9.50 -7.76 -16.35
N ARG A 252 -9.26 -6.51 -15.92
CA ARG A 252 -7.99 -6.14 -15.28
C ARG A 252 -7.74 -6.91 -14.00
N TRP A 253 -8.76 -7.04 -13.14
CA TRP A 253 -8.62 -7.80 -11.91
C TRP A 253 -8.39 -9.29 -12.15
N ASP A 254 -9.09 -9.88 -13.11
CA ASP A 254 -8.94 -11.29 -13.48
C ASP A 254 -7.49 -11.55 -13.95
N SER A 255 -6.99 -10.73 -14.88
CA SER A 255 -5.58 -10.77 -15.32
C SER A 255 -4.60 -10.60 -14.16
N ALA A 256 -4.81 -9.61 -13.28
CA ALA A 256 -3.96 -9.40 -12.12
C ALA A 256 -4.02 -10.59 -11.14
N THR A 257 -5.19 -11.22 -10.98
CA THR A 257 -5.39 -12.40 -10.12
C THR A 257 -4.68 -13.62 -10.69
N VAL A 258 -4.67 -13.81 -12.01
CA VAL A 258 -3.94 -14.89 -12.69
C VAL A 258 -2.43 -14.75 -12.46
N HIS A 259 -1.88 -13.54 -12.58
CA HIS A 259 -0.47 -13.31 -12.25
C HIS A 259 -0.18 -13.51 -10.76
N ALA A 260 -1.04 -12.99 -9.89
CA ALA A 260 -0.86 -13.12 -8.44
C ALA A 260 -1.00 -14.57 -7.95
N SER A 261 -1.87 -15.39 -8.55
CA SER A 261 -1.99 -16.82 -8.22
C SER A 261 -0.77 -17.62 -8.69
N GLY A 262 -0.13 -17.18 -9.79
CA GLY A 262 1.19 -17.65 -10.22
C GLY A 262 2.36 -17.10 -9.38
N MET A 263 2.08 -16.30 -8.34
CA MET A 263 3.06 -15.64 -7.48
C MET A 263 3.96 -14.63 -8.23
N ASP A 264 3.50 -14.10 -9.36
CA ASP A 264 4.14 -13.02 -10.10
C ASP A 264 3.46 -11.67 -9.78
N PHE A 265 3.76 -11.14 -8.59
CA PHE A 265 3.23 -9.85 -8.15
C PHE A 265 3.76 -8.67 -8.99
N GLY A 266 4.92 -8.84 -9.64
CA GLY A 266 5.48 -7.86 -10.56
C GLY A 266 4.58 -7.69 -11.77
N ALA A 267 4.25 -8.79 -12.46
CA ALA A 267 3.31 -8.80 -13.57
C ALA A 267 1.91 -8.34 -13.13
N ALA A 268 1.42 -8.79 -11.97
CA ALA A 268 0.12 -8.36 -11.44
C ALA A 268 0.04 -6.83 -11.27
N ALA A 269 1.10 -6.21 -10.75
CA ALA A 269 1.19 -4.76 -10.62
C ALA A 269 1.28 -4.04 -11.98
N THR A 270 1.86 -4.68 -13.01
CA THR A 270 1.97 -4.07 -14.34
C THR A 270 0.63 -3.88 -15.04
N VAL A 271 -0.37 -4.72 -14.73
CA VAL A 271 -1.73 -4.63 -15.26
C VAL A 271 -2.40 -3.28 -14.93
N TYR A 272 -2.02 -2.67 -13.81
CA TYR A 272 -2.53 -1.37 -13.36
C TYR A 272 -1.67 -0.18 -13.79
N ARG A 273 -0.66 -0.37 -14.64
CA ARG A 273 0.15 0.75 -15.13
C ARG A 273 -0.66 1.63 -16.08
N GLY A 274 -0.79 2.91 -15.70
CA GLY A 274 -1.38 3.93 -16.56
C GLY A 274 -0.59 4.13 -17.85
N ARG A 275 -1.31 4.39 -18.95
CA ARG A 275 -0.70 4.68 -20.26
C ARG A 275 -0.04 6.06 -20.26
N PRO A 276 1.14 6.22 -20.90
CA PRO A 276 1.75 7.53 -21.12
C PRO A 276 0.81 8.46 -21.90
N HIS A 277 0.52 9.64 -21.36
CA HIS A 277 -0.43 10.58 -21.96
C HIS A 277 0.11 12.01 -22.10
N LEU A 278 1.03 12.45 -21.24
CA LEU A 278 1.70 13.74 -21.40
C LEU A 278 2.99 13.62 -22.23
N GLY A 279 3.50 14.74 -22.74
CA GLY A 279 4.88 14.84 -23.26
C GLY A 279 5.21 13.97 -24.48
N ARG A 280 4.21 13.53 -25.26
CA ARG A 280 4.41 12.65 -26.42
C ARG A 280 5.28 13.28 -27.52
N ARG A 281 5.23 14.61 -27.66
CA ARG A 281 6.01 15.38 -28.63
C ARG A 281 7.42 15.74 -28.14
N VAL A 282 7.72 15.54 -26.85
CA VAL A 282 9.04 15.87 -26.29
C VAL A 282 10.03 14.76 -26.67
N ARG A 283 11.08 15.15 -27.40
CA ARG A 283 12.16 14.25 -27.82
C ARG A 283 12.96 13.79 -26.60
N ALA A 284 12.91 12.49 -26.31
CA ALA A 284 13.58 11.89 -25.16
C ALA A 284 15.08 11.65 -25.38
N ILE A 285 15.51 11.51 -26.63
CA ILE A 285 16.90 11.28 -27.02
C ILE A 285 17.43 12.59 -27.63
N ARG A 286 18.38 13.21 -26.94
CA ARG A 286 19.13 14.38 -27.42
C ARG A 286 20.60 14.00 -27.59
N PRO A 287 21.31 14.55 -28.58
CA PRO A 287 22.74 14.37 -28.71
C PRO A 287 23.44 15.17 -27.60
N LEU A 288 23.61 14.55 -26.44
CA LEU A 288 24.44 15.05 -25.35
C LEU A 288 25.78 14.34 -25.42
N GLY A 289 26.89 15.07 -25.18
CA GLY A 289 28.23 14.49 -25.15
C GLY A 289 28.47 13.48 -24.02
N TRP A 290 27.55 13.42 -23.04
CA TRP A 290 27.65 12.53 -21.89
C TRP A 290 26.52 11.48 -21.91
N GLN A 291 26.86 10.24 -22.28
CA GLN A 291 25.91 9.14 -22.44
C GLN A 291 25.02 8.88 -21.20
N PRO A 292 25.55 8.88 -19.95
CA PRO A 292 24.70 8.70 -18.76
C PRO A 292 23.65 9.79 -18.60
N ALA A 293 23.92 11.03 -19.00
CA ALA A 293 22.93 12.11 -18.97
C ALA A 293 21.79 11.88 -19.98
N VAL A 294 22.06 11.23 -21.12
CA VAL A 294 21.01 10.85 -22.08
C VAL A 294 20.03 9.86 -21.43
N PHE A 295 20.54 8.84 -20.74
CA PHE A 295 19.71 7.86 -20.03
C PHE A 295 18.95 8.47 -18.85
N LEU A 296 19.61 9.31 -18.06
CA LEU A 296 19.00 10.06 -16.97
C LEU A 296 17.82 10.92 -17.47
N LEU A 297 18.02 11.71 -18.52
CA LEU A 297 16.97 12.56 -19.10
C LEU A 297 15.86 11.72 -19.72
N ARG A 298 16.19 10.63 -20.42
CA ARG A 298 15.22 9.70 -20.99
C ARG A 298 14.32 9.12 -19.91
N ASP A 299 14.87 8.65 -18.80
CA ASP A 299 14.12 8.03 -17.72
C ASP A 299 13.28 9.05 -16.96
N ALA A 300 13.82 10.24 -16.70
CA ALA A 300 13.09 11.36 -16.11
C ALA A 300 11.88 11.77 -16.98
N LEU A 301 12.08 11.91 -18.28
CA LEU A 301 10.99 12.17 -19.23
C LEU A 301 10.00 11.00 -19.28
N GLY A 302 10.49 9.75 -19.27
CA GLY A 302 9.66 8.55 -19.21
C GLY A 302 8.70 8.57 -18.03
N ALA A 303 9.22 8.87 -16.84
CA ALA A 303 8.41 8.99 -15.62
C ALA A 303 7.42 10.17 -15.70
N ALA A 304 7.87 11.32 -16.20
CA ALA A 304 7.05 12.53 -16.35
C ALA A 304 5.86 12.36 -17.33
N ARG A 305 5.93 11.42 -18.29
CA ARG A 305 4.82 11.09 -19.18
C ARG A 305 3.65 10.38 -18.47
N THR A 306 3.86 9.94 -17.22
CA THR A 306 2.85 9.36 -16.33
C THR A 306 2.74 10.16 -15.02
N PRO A 307 2.26 11.42 -15.07
CA PRO A 307 2.34 12.39 -13.97
C PRO A 307 1.72 11.88 -12.66
N GLY A 308 0.54 11.26 -12.72
CA GLY A 308 -0.10 10.72 -11.51
C GLY A 308 0.72 9.60 -10.86
N ARG A 309 1.36 8.75 -11.68
CA ARG A 309 2.22 7.67 -11.19
C ARG A 309 3.53 8.22 -10.60
N LEU A 310 4.11 9.25 -11.23
CA LEU A 310 5.28 9.95 -10.72
C LEU A 310 4.96 10.65 -9.39
N LEU A 311 3.86 11.41 -9.31
CA LEU A 311 3.44 12.11 -8.11
C LEU A 311 3.23 11.16 -6.93
N VAL A 312 2.48 10.06 -7.13
CA VAL A 312 2.29 9.04 -6.07
C VAL A 312 3.62 8.41 -5.67
N GLY A 313 4.51 8.13 -6.62
CA GLY A 313 5.85 7.62 -6.34
C GLY A 313 6.67 8.58 -5.50
N VAL A 314 6.75 9.86 -5.88
CA VAL A 314 7.48 10.91 -5.16
C VAL A 314 6.89 11.14 -3.77
N LEU A 315 5.56 11.18 -3.63
CA LEU A 315 4.90 11.29 -2.33
C LEU A 315 5.24 10.09 -1.43
N ALA A 316 5.22 8.86 -1.95
CA ALA A 316 5.61 7.69 -1.18
C ALA A 316 7.10 7.74 -0.77
N VAL A 317 7.99 8.12 -1.68
CA VAL A 317 9.42 8.33 -1.38
C VAL A 317 9.60 9.38 -0.28
N ALA A 318 8.88 10.51 -0.36
CA ALA A 318 8.90 11.55 0.65
C ALA A 318 8.38 11.04 2.01
N SER A 319 7.26 10.30 2.02
CA SER A 319 6.71 9.68 3.22
C SER A 319 7.69 8.70 3.86
N ALA A 320 8.43 7.91 3.07
CA ALA A 320 9.46 7.02 3.61
C ALA A 320 10.57 7.78 4.35
N GLY A 321 11.06 8.89 3.80
CA GLY A 321 12.05 9.73 4.47
C GLY A 321 11.53 10.35 5.77
N ALA A 322 10.27 10.81 5.79
CA ALA A 322 9.63 11.31 7.00
C ALA A 322 9.45 10.22 8.07
N ILE A 323 8.95 9.04 7.68
CA ILE A 323 8.80 7.89 8.59
C ILE A 323 10.16 7.48 9.18
N LEU A 324 11.21 7.44 8.35
CA LEU A 324 12.54 7.09 8.82
C LEU A 324 13.11 8.16 9.77
N ALA A 325 12.88 9.45 9.52
CA ALA A 325 13.28 10.51 10.44
C ALA A 325 12.59 10.37 11.80
N LEU A 326 11.29 10.06 11.81
CA LEU A 326 10.53 9.79 13.04
C LEU A 326 11.02 8.53 13.77
N ALA A 327 11.69 7.59 13.09
CA ALA A 327 12.31 6.43 13.74
C ALA A 327 13.45 6.80 14.71
N PHE A 328 14.01 8.01 14.58
CA PHE A 328 15.03 8.56 15.47
C PHE A 328 14.46 9.40 16.62
N ALA A 329 13.14 9.59 16.68
CA ALA A 329 12.53 10.28 17.81
C ALA A 329 12.76 9.47 19.10
N PRO A 330 13.03 10.12 20.25
CA PRO A 330 13.20 9.42 21.52
C PRO A 330 11.99 8.53 21.83
N GLY A 331 12.24 7.25 22.13
CA GLY A 331 11.18 6.28 22.41
C GLY A 331 10.40 5.81 21.17
N ALA A 332 10.78 6.18 19.94
CA ALA A 332 10.12 5.62 18.77
C ALA A 332 10.47 4.13 18.58
N PRO A 333 9.55 3.28 18.09
CA PRO A 333 9.86 1.90 17.72
C PRO A 333 10.66 1.88 16.40
N GLY A 334 11.95 2.21 16.50
CA GLY A 334 12.82 2.48 15.35
C GLY A 334 12.85 1.37 14.31
N TRP A 335 12.86 0.10 14.73
CA TRP A 335 12.84 -1.05 13.82
C TRP A 335 11.53 -1.12 12.99
N ALA A 336 10.38 -0.86 13.61
CA ALA A 336 9.08 -0.95 12.96
C ALA A 336 8.86 0.20 11.98
N LEU A 337 9.22 1.42 12.39
CA LEU A 337 9.19 2.60 11.53
C LEU A 337 10.22 2.48 10.40
N GLY A 338 11.41 1.96 10.69
CA GLY A 338 12.41 1.61 9.69
C GLY A 338 11.85 0.64 8.65
N ALA A 339 11.30 -0.50 9.08
CA ALA A 339 10.68 -1.48 8.18
C ALA A 339 9.58 -0.86 7.30
N ALA A 340 8.70 -0.05 7.90
CA ALA A 340 7.66 0.67 7.18
C ALA A 340 8.24 1.64 6.15
N ALA A 341 9.25 2.44 6.52
CA ALA A 341 9.95 3.34 5.61
C ALA A 341 10.57 2.58 4.43
N GLY A 342 11.22 1.44 4.68
CA GLY A 342 11.79 0.59 3.64
C GLY A 342 10.75 0.05 2.65
N LEU A 343 9.61 -0.46 3.16
CA LEU A 343 8.50 -0.94 2.32
C LEU A 343 7.86 0.18 1.50
N VAL A 344 7.60 1.33 2.12
CA VAL A 344 7.03 2.51 1.46
C VAL A 344 7.99 3.05 0.39
N LEU A 345 9.28 3.14 0.69
CA LEU A 345 10.29 3.56 -0.27
C LEU A 345 10.35 2.58 -1.44
N PHE A 346 10.41 1.27 -1.16
CA PHE A 346 10.40 0.25 -2.20
C PHE A 346 9.20 0.46 -3.11
N ALA A 347 7.98 0.52 -2.58
CA ALA A 347 6.77 0.78 -3.37
C ALA A 347 6.87 2.08 -4.19
N GLY A 348 7.31 3.18 -3.58
CA GLY A 348 7.47 4.50 -4.18
C GLY A 348 8.52 4.57 -5.30
N LEU A 349 9.54 3.72 -5.28
CA LEU A 349 10.55 3.63 -6.35
C LEU A 349 10.03 2.93 -7.62
N GLY A 350 8.87 2.27 -7.57
CA GLY A 350 8.30 1.56 -8.71
C GLY A 350 8.25 2.40 -10.00
N PRO A 351 7.66 3.61 -9.99
CA PRO A 351 7.57 4.49 -11.16
C PRO A 351 8.92 5.01 -11.67
N LEU A 352 9.94 5.08 -10.81
CA LEU A 352 11.26 5.64 -11.10
C LEU A 352 12.24 4.60 -11.67
N THR A 353 11.88 3.31 -11.62
CA THR A 353 12.75 2.19 -11.97
C THR A 353 12.37 1.52 -13.30
N ASP A 354 11.60 2.19 -14.16
CA ASP A 354 11.24 1.68 -15.49
C ASP A 354 12.48 1.46 -16.38
N GLY A 355 13.44 2.39 -16.36
CA GLY A 355 14.69 2.26 -17.11
C GLY A 355 15.52 1.06 -16.67
N VAL A 356 15.61 0.82 -15.36
CA VAL A 356 16.31 -0.35 -14.79
C VAL A 356 15.66 -1.66 -15.23
N ARG A 357 14.32 -1.72 -15.25
CA ARG A 357 13.59 -2.90 -15.75
C ARG A 357 13.84 -3.14 -17.23
N HIS A 358 13.81 -2.08 -18.03
CA HIS A 358 14.12 -2.13 -19.46
C HIS A 358 15.56 -2.61 -19.70
N ALA A 359 16.53 -2.07 -18.98
CA ALA A 359 17.93 -2.49 -19.06
C ALA A 359 18.08 -3.97 -18.71
N ALA A 360 17.46 -4.43 -17.61
CA ALA A 360 17.51 -5.83 -17.20
C ALA A 360 16.87 -6.78 -18.23
N SER A 361 15.78 -6.38 -18.89
CA SER A 361 15.14 -7.20 -19.92
C SER A 361 15.93 -7.30 -21.23
N VAL A 362 16.80 -6.32 -21.52
CA VAL A 362 17.62 -6.32 -22.76
C VAL A 362 19.02 -6.90 -22.51
N ALA A 363 19.50 -6.90 -21.26
CA ALA A 363 20.83 -7.38 -20.86
C ALA A 363 21.07 -8.89 -21.04
N SER A 364 20.07 -9.65 -21.50
CA SER A 364 20.17 -11.08 -21.82
C SER A 364 20.13 -11.38 -23.32
N ASP A 365 19.92 -10.34 -24.15
CA ASP A 365 19.79 -10.46 -25.61
C ASP A 365 21.04 -9.89 -26.32
N LEU A 366 21.03 -9.93 -27.66
CA LEU A 366 22.07 -9.28 -28.47
C LEU A 366 22.20 -7.79 -28.08
N PRO A 367 23.41 -7.21 -27.99
CA PRO A 367 23.62 -5.85 -27.54
C PRO A 367 23.06 -4.82 -28.54
N LEU A 368 21.77 -4.50 -28.41
CA LEU A 368 21.01 -3.63 -29.32
C LEU A 368 21.49 -2.17 -29.31
N TYR A 369 22.21 -1.75 -28.27
CA TYR A 369 22.60 -0.37 -28.04
C TYR A 369 24.09 -0.09 -28.27
N GLY A 370 24.88 -1.09 -28.68
CA GLY A 370 26.33 -0.94 -28.87
C GLY A 370 27.09 -0.56 -27.59
N ILE A 371 26.47 -0.76 -26.42
CA ILE A 371 27.06 -0.55 -25.09
C ILE A 371 26.94 -1.84 -24.28
N GLY A 372 27.91 -2.12 -23.42
CA GLY A 372 27.86 -3.29 -22.53
C GLY A 372 26.70 -3.21 -21.53
N ASP A 373 26.12 -4.36 -21.20
CA ASP A 373 24.94 -4.47 -20.33
C ASP A 373 25.15 -3.83 -18.96
N GLU A 374 26.35 -3.96 -18.40
CA GLU A 374 26.72 -3.38 -17.09
C GLU A 374 26.60 -1.86 -17.13
N ARG A 375 27.12 -1.27 -18.20
CA ARG A 375 27.07 0.18 -18.41
C ARG A 375 25.66 0.66 -18.70
N LEU A 376 24.87 -0.11 -19.44
CA LEU A 376 23.46 0.17 -19.69
C LEU A 376 22.67 0.19 -18.36
N LEU A 377 22.84 -0.85 -17.53
CA LEU A 377 22.17 -0.96 -16.23
C LEU A 377 22.61 0.16 -15.28
N ALA A 378 23.91 0.43 -15.18
CA ALA A 378 24.45 1.49 -14.34
C ALA A 378 23.92 2.87 -14.77
N SER A 379 23.82 3.14 -16.08
CA SER A 379 23.28 4.40 -16.59
C SER A 379 21.80 4.58 -16.22
N HIS A 380 21.02 3.50 -16.27
CA HIS A 380 19.61 3.50 -15.89
C HIS A 380 19.36 3.50 -14.37
N ALA A 381 20.37 3.17 -13.55
CA ALA A 381 20.29 3.25 -12.09
C ALA A 381 20.44 4.68 -11.56
N LEU A 382 21.03 5.59 -12.34
CA LEU A 382 21.27 6.98 -11.91
C LEU A 382 19.98 7.73 -11.62
N PHE A 383 18.96 7.61 -12.47
CA PHE A 383 17.69 8.31 -12.30
C PHE A 383 16.97 7.93 -10.98
N PRO A 384 16.65 6.65 -10.72
CA PRO A 384 15.98 6.29 -9.47
C PRO A 384 16.84 6.61 -8.25
N LEU A 385 18.17 6.51 -8.33
CA LEU A 385 19.06 6.85 -7.22
C LEU A 385 19.02 8.35 -6.88
N LEU A 386 19.21 9.22 -7.87
CA LEU A 386 19.20 10.67 -7.66
C LEU A 386 17.82 11.14 -7.18
N ALA A 387 16.76 10.66 -7.82
CA ALA A 387 15.40 11.01 -7.42
C ALA A 387 15.09 10.53 -5.98
N ALA A 388 15.51 9.32 -5.61
CA ALA A 388 15.34 8.80 -4.25
C ALA A 388 16.13 9.64 -3.23
N LEU A 389 17.42 9.86 -3.47
CA LEU A 389 18.26 10.64 -2.55
C LEU A 389 17.72 12.05 -2.35
N ILE A 390 17.41 12.78 -3.42
CA ILE A 390 16.90 14.15 -3.33
C ILE A 390 15.61 14.19 -2.49
N VAL A 391 14.65 13.32 -2.78
CA VAL A 391 13.33 13.37 -2.15
C VAL A 391 13.37 12.86 -0.72
N VAL A 392 14.04 11.73 -0.43
CA VAL A 392 14.14 11.18 0.92
C VAL A 392 14.95 12.10 1.84
N LEU A 393 16.05 12.69 1.35
CA LEU A 393 16.86 13.60 2.16
C LEU A 393 16.11 14.90 2.46
N ALA A 394 15.45 15.48 1.47
CA ALA A 394 14.64 16.69 1.67
C ALA A 394 13.50 16.44 2.67
N SER A 395 12.78 15.32 2.55
CA SER A 395 11.67 15.02 3.45
C SER A 395 12.14 14.61 4.85
N ALA A 396 13.25 13.86 4.97
CA ALA A 396 13.84 13.50 6.25
C ALA A 396 14.36 14.74 7.00
N ALA A 397 15.05 15.66 6.30
CA ALA A 397 15.49 16.93 6.88
C ALA A 397 14.31 17.77 7.37
N ALA A 398 13.31 17.98 6.50
CA ALA A 398 12.12 18.76 6.85
C ALA A 398 11.39 18.15 8.05
N CYS A 399 11.23 16.82 8.06
CA CYS A 399 10.57 16.12 9.17
C CYS A 399 11.38 16.21 10.46
N ALA A 400 12.70 16.02 10.43
CA ALA A 400 13.56 16.14 11.59
C ALA A 400 13.52 17.56 12.17
N LEU A 401 13.60 18.60 11.32
CA LEU A 401 13.50 20.00 11.74
C LEU A 401 12.15 20.31 12.39
N LEU A 402 11.05 19.88 11.77
CA LEU A 402 9.69 20.09 12.28
C LEU A 402 9.45 19.32 13.59
N ALA A 403 10.10 18.17 13.77
CA ALA A 403 10.00 17.36 14.98
C ALA A 403 11.02 17.74 16.06
N GLY A 404 11.87 18.75 15.83
CA GLY A 404 12.92 19.18 16.78
C GLY A 404 14.01 18.12 17.02
N LEU A 405 14.25 17.23 16.04
CA LEU A 405 15.25 16.17 16.11
C LEU A 405 16.59 16.62 15.52
N SER A 406 17.67 15.97 15.93
CA SER A 406 18.97 16.14 15.25
C SER A 406 18.85 15.70 13.79
N VAL A 407 19.23 16.58 12.85
CA VAL A 407 19.14 16.32 11.41
C VAL A 407 20.17 15.30 10.87
N PRO A 408 21.44 15.25 11.33
CA PRO A 408 22.44 14.38 10.71
C PRO A 408 22.11 12.88 10.72
N PRO A 409 21.65 12.26 11.83
CA PRO A 409 21.39 10.81 11.85
C PRO A 409 20.30 10.37 10.85
N PRO A 410 19.11 11.01 10.80
CA PRO A 410 18.11 10.73 9.76
C PRO A 410 18.63 10.88 8.32
N LEU A 411 19.51 11.84 8.04
CA LEU A 411 20.06 12.02 6.69
C LEU A 411 21.00 10.88 6.28
N VAL A 412 21.89 10.46 7.17
CA VAL A 412 22.80 9.33 6.91
C VAL A 412 22.00 8.04 6.73
N ALA A 413 21.06 7.77 7.64
CA ALA A 413 20.18 6.62 7.55
C ALA A 413 19.34 6.61 6.25
N SER A 414 18.79 7.77 5.87
CA SER A 414 18.04 7.95 4.62
C SER A 414 18.88 7.71 3.37
N SER A 415 20.15 8.13 3.39
CA SER A 415 21.09 7.88 2.30
C SER A 415 21.36 6.38 2.14
N VAL A 416 21.62 5.69 3.25
CA VAL A 416 21.81 4.23 3.27
C VAL A 416 20.56 3.52 2.77
N LEU A 417 19.38 3.91 3.26
CA LEU A 417 18.11 3.32 2.83
C LEU A 417 17.86 3.51 1.33
N ALA A 418 18.11 4.71 0.78
CA ALA A 418 17.95 4.99 -0.64
C ALA A 418 18.87 4.10 -1.50
N LEU A 419 20.13 3.96 -1.12
CA LEU A 419 21.10 3.09 -1.79
C LEU A 419 20.65 1.62 -1.77
N LEU A 420 20.31 1.10 -0.59
CA LEU A 420 19.86 -0.28 -0.43
C LEU A 420 18.54 -0.55 -1.17
N ALA A 421 17.57 0.38 -1.13
CA ALA A 421 16.30 0.21 -1.81
C ALA A 421 16.45 0.20 -3.34
N VAL A 422 17.35 1.02 -3.90
CA VAL A 422 17.71 0.98 -5.31
C VAL A 422 18.41 -0.34 -5.66
N ALA A 423 19.33 -0.82 -4.82
CA ALA A 423 19.97 -2.12 -4.99
C ALA A 423 18.95 -3.28 -4.97
N VAL A 424 17.97 -3.24 -4.06
CA VAL A 424 16.84 -4.19 -4.04
C VAL A 424 16.05 -4.11 -5.34
N ARG A 425 15.74 -2.91 -5.85
CA ARG A 425 15.02 -2.72 -7.13
C ARG A 425 15.79 -3.26 -8.33
N ILE A 426 17.11 -3.05 -8.39
CA ILE A 426 17.99 -3.62 -9.42
C ILE A 426 17.98 -5.15 -9.30
N GLY A 427 18.20 -5.68 -8.10
CA GLY A 427 18.16 -7.12 -7.86
C GLY A 427 16.83 -7.75 -8.29
N GLN A 428 15.70 -7.07 -8.04
CA GLN A 428 14.37 -7.52 -8.50
C GLN A 428 14.24 -7.48 -10.02
N ALA A 429 14.79 -6.47 -10.69
CA ALA A 429 14.78 -6.40 -12.14
C ALA A 429 15.60 -7.55 -12.78
N LEU A 430 16.73 -7.92 -12.17
CA LEU A 430 17.61 -9.01 -12.63
C LEU A 430 17.13 -10.42 -12.28
N LYS A 431 16.04 -10.55 -11.51
CA LYS A 431 15.62 -11.81 -10.93
C LYS A 431 15.07 -12.82 -11.95
N GLY A 432 14.53 -12.32 -13.06
CA GLY A 432 13.90 -13.15 -14.09
C GLY A 432 12.58 -13.79 -13.65
N PRO A 433 11.98 -14.64 -14.50
CA PRO A 433 10.75 -15.36 -14.19
C PRO A 433 10.97 -16.38 -13.07
N LEU A 434 9.87 -16.86 -12.48
CA LEU A 434 9.92 -17.93 -11.49
C LEU A 434 10.56 -19.19 -12.10
N PRO A 435 11.67 -19.71 -11.54
CA PRO A 435 12.32 -20.91 -12.07
C PRO A 435 11.38 -22.13 -12.05
N PRO A 436 11.39 -22.98 -13.10
CA PRO A 436 10.57 -24.20 -13.13
C PRO A 436 10.83 -25.14 -11.94
N ALA A 437 12.07 -25.15 -11.41
CA ALA A 437 12.43 -25.91 -10.22
C ALA A 437 11.68 -25.47 -8.94
N LEU A 438 11.12 -24.26 -8.89
CA LEU A 438 10.25 -23.82 -7.78
C LEU A 438 8.78 -24.18 -7.99
N LEU A 439 8.42 -24.71 -9.17
CA LEU A 439 7.08 -25.22 -9.45
C LEU A 439 6.94 -26.70 -9.11
N THR A 440 8.05 -27.43 -8.94
CA THR A 440 8.03 -28.83 -8.54
C THR A 440 7.65 -28.95 -7.05
N PRO A 441 6.68 -29.80 -6.68
CA PRO A 441 6.36 -30.06 -5.29
C PRO A 441 7.60 -30.53 -4.52
N ILE A 442 7.76 -30.02 -3.29
CA ILE A 442 8.79 -30.45 -2.35
C ILE A 442 8.05 -31.20 -1.23
N PRO A 443 7.80 -32.52 -1.38
CA PRO A 443 7.07 -33.28 -0.39
C PRO A 443 7.88 -33.32 0.91
N THR A 444 7.26 -32.88 2.00
CA THR A 444 7.76 -33.05 3.36
C THR A 444 6.68 -33.64 4.24
N GLU A 445 7.05 -34.13 5.43
CA GLU A 445 6.08 -34.65 6.40
C GLU A 445 5.02 -33.61 6.82
N VAL A 446 5.33 -32.31 6.67
CA VAL A 446 4.43 -31.18 7.00
C VAL A 446 3.65 -30.69 5.76
N GLY A 447 3.91 -31.24 4.57
CA GLY A 447 3.24 -30.87 3.31
C GLY A 447 4.21 -30.40 2.21
N ASP A 448 3.67 -29.75 1.16
CA ASP A 448 4.46 -29.23 0.04
C ASP A 448 5.15 -27.89 0.40
N LEU A 449 6.46 -27.93 0.68
CA LEU A 449 7.26 -26.73 0.93
C LEU A 449 7.48 -25.87 -0.33
N GLY A 450 7.16 -26.38 -1.52
CA GLY A 450 7.24 -25.64 -2.77
C GLY A 450 6.39 -24.37 -2.76
N ALA A 451 5.27 -24.35 -2.02
CA ALA A 451 4.47 -23.13 -1.83
C ALA A 451 5.22 -22.05 -1.03
N VAL A 452 5.96 -22.44 0.02
CA VAL A 452 6.78 -21.52 0.82
C VAL A 452 7.94 -20.98 0.00
N ALA A 453 8.61 -21.83 -0.78
CA ALA A 453 9.69 -21.41 -1.66
C ALA A 453 9.22 -20.41 -2.73
N ARG A 454 8.03 -20.62 -3.32
CA ARG A 454 7.39 -19.68 -4.25
C ARG A 454 6.99 -18.37 -3.59
N LEU A 455 6.48 -18.41 -2.36
CA LEU A 455 6.14 -17.22 -1.58
C LEU A 455 7.40 -16.42 -1.21
N ALA A 456 8.44 -17.09 -0.74
CA ALA A 456 9.73 -16.48 -0.42
C ALA A 456 10.36 -15.87 -1.67
N TRP A 457 10.30 -16.56 -2.81
CA TRP A 457 10.66 -15.99 -4.10
C TRP A 457 9.83 -14.74 -4.34
N ALA A 458 8.51 -14.79 -4.34
CA ALA A 458 7.67 -13.63 -4.69
C ALA A 458 7.78 -12.42 -3.74
N LEU A 459 8.09 -12.65 -2.45
CA LEU A 459 8.18 -11.62 -1.42
C LEU A 459 9.60 -11.16 -1.08
N ASP A 460 10.64 -11.73 -1.69
CA ASP A 460 12.03 -11.37 -1.40
C ASP A 460 12.31 -9.85 -1.51
N GLY A 461 11.71 -9.16 -2.49
CA GLY A 461 11.86 -7.71 -2.68
C GLY A 461 11.32 -6.90 -1.50
N PRO A 462 10.02 -7.01 -1.18
CA PRO A 462 9.45 -6.41 0.03
C PRO A 462 10.19 -6.80 1.32
N LEU A 463 10.57 -8.06 1.49
CA LEU A 463 11.30 -8.52 2.70
C LEU A 463 12.67 -7.86 2.82
N LEU A 464 13.45 -7.82 1.74
CA LEU A 464 14.75 -7.15 1.71
C LEU A 464 14.62 -5.63 1.87
N ALA A 465 13.54 -5.04 1.36
CA ALA A 465 13.25 -3.62 1.56
C ALA A 465 12.90 -3.28 3.01
N GLY A 466 12.08 -4.13 3.67
CA GLY A 466 11.81 -4.00 5.10
C GLY A 466 13.08 -4.15 5.93
N ALA A 467 13.91 -5.15 5.61
CA ALA A 467 15.22 -5.33 6.24
C ALA A 467 16.16 -4.13 6.02
N ALA A 468 16.17 -3.54 4.83
CA ALA A 468 16.92 -2.32 4.53
C ALA A 468 16.46 -1.17 5.43
N GLY A 469 15.15 -1.01 5.57
CA GLY A 469 14.54 -0.05 6.47
C GLY A 469 14.95 -0.23 7.93
N ILE A 470 14.87 -1.47 8.45
CA ILE A 470 15.31 -1.81 9.81
C ILE A 470 16.79 -1.48 9.99
N SER A 471 17.64 -1.90 9.06
CA SER A 471 19.09 -1.69 9.14
C SER A 471 19.47 -0.21 9.11
N ALA A 472 18.72 0.61 8.35
CA ALA A 472 18.92 2.05 8.29
C ALA A 472 18.48 2.74 9.59
N ALA A 473 17.34 2.36 10.16
CA ALA A 473 16.87 2.91 11.43
C ALA A 473 17.77 2.54 12.61
N LEU A 474 18.38 1.35 12.58
CA LEU A 474 19.29 0.86 13.62
C LEU A 474 20.77 1.15 13.34
N LEU A 475 21.08 1.95 12.31
CA LEU A 475 22.44 2.16 11.82
C LEU A 475 23.44 2.59 12.91
N PHE A 476 23.00 3.48 13.81
CA PHE A 476 23.82 4.02 14.90
C PHE A 476 23.82 3.14 16.16
N VAL A 477 22.94 2.14 16.22
CA VAL A 477 22.93 1.12 17.29
C VAL A 477 23.83 -0.05 16.90
N SER A 478 23.73 -0.49 15.64
CA SER A 478 24.57 -1.55 15.08
C SER A 478 24.71 -1.39 13.56
N PRO A 479 25.86 -0.90 13.07
CA PRO A 479 26.08 -0.76 11.63
C PRO A 479 26.23 -2.12 10.91
N ILE A 480 26.46 -3.20 11.67
CA ILE A 480 26.66 -4.56 11.16
C ILE A 480 25.47 -5.01 10.32
N LEU A 481 24.23 -4.70 10.74
CA LEU A 481 23.04 -5.09 9.98
C LEU A 481 23.01 -4.49 8.57
N ALA A 482 23.40 -3.21 8.44
CA ALA A 482 23.44 -2.53 7.14
C ALA A 482 24.57 -3.10 6.26
N LEU A 483 25.74 -3.38 6.84
CA LEU A 483 26.88 -3.98 6.13
C LEU A 483 26.55 -5.41 5.64
N VAL A 484 25.98 -6.25 6.51
CA VAL A 484 25.56 -7.61 6.16
C VAL A 484 24.51 -7.57 5.05
N LEU A 485 23.51 -6.71 5.17
CA LEU A 485 22.48 -6.60 4.14
C LEU A 485 23.04 -6.08 2.81
N ALA A 486 23.95 -5.11 2.83
CA ALA A 486 24.64 -4.64 1.63
C ALA A 486 25.43 -5.77 0.96
N ALA A 487 26.16 -6.58 1.74
CA ALA A 487 26.88 -7.75 1.24
C ALA A 487 25.94 -8.80 0.65
N VAL A 488 24.80 -9.08 1.30
CA VAL A 488 23.76 -9.99 0.79
C VAL A 488 23.19 -9.48 -0.52
N LEU A 489 22.85 -8.19 -0.62
CA LEU A 489 22.31 -7.60 -1.85
C LEU A 489 23.34 -7.61 -2.99
N ALA A 490 24.60 -7.31 -2.70
CA ALA A 490 25.69 -7.39 -3.68
C ALA A 490 25.89 -8.84 -4.17
N GLY A 491 25.92 -9.81 -3.26
CA GLY A 491 26.05 -11.23 -3.58
C GLY A 491 24.87 -11.76 -4.39
N LEU A 492 23.64 -11.41 -4.01
CA LEU A 492 22.42 -11.75 -4.75
C LEU A 492 22.41 -11.09 -6.14
N GLY A 493 22.78 -9.81 -6.22
CA GLY A 493 22.90 -9.07 -7.46
C GLY A 493 23.91 -9.72 -8.41
N ALA A 494 25.11 -10.02 -7.94
CA ALA A 494 26.15 -10.69 -8.72
C ALA A 494 25.73 -12.11 -9.15
N ARG A 495 25.05 -12.87 -8.29
CA ARG A 495 24.51 -14.19 -8.63
C ARG A 495 23.44 -14.10 -9.72
N ARG A 496 22.50 -13.15 -9.62
CA ARG A 496 21.46 -12.92 -10.63
C ARG A 496 22.05 -12.46 -11.94
N TRP A 497 23.02 -11.54 -11.90
CA TRP A 497 23.76 -11.07 -13.07
C TRP A 497 24.43 -12.20 -13.84
N ARG A 498 25.04 -13.16 -13.13
CA ARG A 498 25.70 -14.33 -13.73
C ARG A 498 24.73 -15.37 -14.31
N ARG A 499 23.47 -15.40 -13.84
CA ARG A 499 22.46 -16.39 -14.25
C ARG A 499 21.38 -15.79 -15.18
N ARG A 500 21.70 -14.68 -15.84
CA ARG A 500 20.74 -13.95 -16.69
C ARG A 500 20.52 -14.57 -18.08
N GLY A 501 21.21 -15.67 -18.39
CA GLY A 501 21.04 -16.49 -19.59
C GLY A 501 20.52 -17.86 -19.22
#